data_AF-A0A953RVT4-F1
#
_entry.id   AF-A0A953RVT4-F1
#
_cell.length_a   1.000
_cell.length_b   1.000
_cell.length_c   1.000
_cell.angle_alpha   90.00
_cell.angle_beta   90.00
_cell.angle_gamma   90.00
#
_symmetry.space_group_name_H-M   'P 1'
#
loop_
_entity.id
_entity.type
_entity.pdbx_description
1 polymer ?
#
loop_
_entity_poly.entity_id
_entity_poly.type
_entity_poly.pdbx_seq_one_letter_code
_entity_poly.pdbx_strand_id
1 'polypeptide(L)'
;MNQEKLDATYIGGPTALFEWHGFRMLTDPTFDPPGGEYTNGPVVLEKVTGPALAPEALGRVDIVLLSHDHHRASRLSDRLPLL
;
A
#
# COMPACT_ATOMS: atom_id res chain seq x y z
N MET A 1 33.21 7.58 -10.46
CA MET A 1 32.03 7.90 -9.64
C MET A 1 31.32 6.59 -9.37
N ASN A 2 31.28 6.13 -8.12
CA ASN A 2 30.38 5.03 -7.77
C ASN A 2 28.97 5.58 -7.96
N GLN A 3 28.21 4.98 -8.86
CA GLN A 3 26.80 5.31 -8.98
C GLN A 3 26.07 4.51 -7.92
N GLU A 4 25.62 5.19 -6.87
CA GLU A 4 24.77 4.58 -5.86
C GLU A 4 23.45 4.19 -6.53
N LYS A 5 23.22 2.87 -6.60
CA LYS A 5 22.09 2.29 -7.30
C LYS A 5 20.84 2.39 -6.42
N LEU A 6 19.78 2.96 -6.99
CA LEU A 6 18.43 2.91 -6.44
C LEU A 6 17.63 1.95 -7.31
N ASP A 7 17.17 0.85 -6.72
CA ASP A 7 16.24 -0.06 -7.38
C ASP A 7 14.80 0.30 -6.99
N ALA A 8 13.90 0.25 -7.97
CA ALA A 8 12.49 0.53 -7.78
C ALA A 8 11.64 -0.59 -8.40
N THR A 9 10.77 -1.19 -7.59
CA THR A 9 9.80 -2.19 -8.03
C THR A 9 8.39 -1.62 -7.88
N TYR A 10 7.70 -1.44 -9.00
CA TYR A 10 6.29 -1.06 -8.98
C TYR A 10 5.43 -2.29 -8.66
N ILE A 11 4.64 -2.22 -7.59
CA ILE A 11 3.79 -3.31 -7.13
C ILE A 11 2.35 -3.11 -7.61
N GLY A 12 1.82 -1.90 -7.53
CA GLY A 12 0.47 -1.59 -7.99
C GLY A 12 -0.17 -0.42 -7.23
N GLY A 13 -1.03 0.34 -7.91
CA GLY A 13 -1.66 1.53 -7.32
C GLY A 13 -0.59 2.53 -6.86
N PRO A 14 -0.66 3.06 -5.62
CA PRO A 14 0.38 3.92 -5.07
C PRO A 14 1.55 3.12 -4.43
N THR A 15 1.55 1.78 -4.54
CA THR A 15 2.53 0.91 -3.87
C THR A 15 3.75 0.61 -4.75
N ALA A 16 4.92 1.01 -4.27
CA ALA A 16 6.22 0.69 -4.84
C ALA A 16 7.25 0.40 -3.73
N LEU A 17 8.17 -0.52 -4.02
CA LEU A 17 9.30 -0.85 -3.15
C LEU A 17 10.57 -0.21 -3.72
N PHE A 18 11.29 0.52 -2.87
CA PHE A 18 12.58 1.11 -3.16
C PHE A 18 13.68 0.43 -2.34
N GLU A 19 14.80 0.11 -2.99
CA GLU A 19 15.97 -0.48 -2.35
C GLU A 19 17.19 0.41 -2.56
N TRP A 20 17.77 0.89 -1.46
CA TRP A 20 18.88 1.85 -1.50
C TRP A 20 19.77 1.72 -0.26
N HIS A 21 21.08 1.52 -0.46
CA HIS A 21 22.06 1.25 0.61
C HIS A 21 21.60 0.21 1.65
N GLY A 22 20.92 -0.85 1.20
CA GLY A 22 20.42 -1.91 2.09
C GLY A 22 19.13 -1.56 2.86
N PHE A 23 18.61 -0.35 2.72
CA PHE A 23 17.27 0.01 3.19
C PHE A 23 16.21 -0.41 2.19
N ARG A 24 15.09 -0.93 2.70
CA ARG A 24 13.90 -1.28 1.92
C ARG A 24 12.74 -0.38 2.33
N MET A 25 12.27 0.46 1.41
CA MET A 25 11.25 1.48 1.67
C MET A 25 9.99 1.20 0.84
N LEU A 26 8.81 1.19 1.47
CA LEU A 26 7.53 0.90 0.81
C LEU A 26 6.64 2.13 0.81
N THR A 27 6.07 2.50 -0.33
CA THR A 27 5.10 3.59 -0.43
C THR A 27 3.66 3.08 -0.28
N ASP A 28 2.81 3.83 0.40
CA ASP A 28 1.33 3.71 0.41
C ASP A 28 0.82 2.27 0.18
N PRO A 29 1.02 1.34 1.14
CA PRO A 29 0.79 -0.08 0.94
C PRO A 29 -0.69 -0.41 0.67
N THR A 30 -0.98 -0.96 -0.51
CA THR A 30 -2.35 -1.33 -0.94
C THR A 30 -2.39 -2.72 -1.58
N PHE A 31 -2.61 -3.75 -0.77
CA PHE A 31 -2.53 -5.15 -1.21
C PHE A 31 -3.89 -5.83 -1.45
N ASP A 32 -4.98 -5.07 -1.41
CA ASP A 32 -6.32 -5.61 -1.66
C ASP A 32 -6.43 -6.23 -3.07
N PRO A 33 -7.20 -7.32 -3.23
CA PRO A 33 -7.49 -7.89 -4.54
C PRO A 33 -8.28 -6.92 -5.44
N PRO A 34 -8.35 -7.17 -6.76
CA PRO A 34 -9.25 -6.41 -7.62
C PRO A 34 -10.72 -6.62 -7.22
N GLY A 35 -11.58 -5.66 -7.54
CA GLY A 35 -13.01 -5.65 -7.24
C GLY A 35 -13.40 -4.92 -5.95
N GLY A 36 -12.44 -4.31 -5.25
CA GLY A 36 -12.74 -3.41 -4.14
C GLY A 36 -13.24 -2.05 -4.62
N GLU A 37 -14.34 -1.57 -4.03
CA GLU A 37 -14.84 -0.21 -4.23
C GLU A 37 -14.40 0.70 -3.08
N TYR A 38 -13.84 1.85 -3.42
CA TYR A 38 -13.41 2.89 -2.49
C TYR A 38 -14.20 4.16 -2.78
N THR A 39 -15.11 4.51 -1.87
CA THR A 39 -15.87 5.76 -1.98
C THR A 39 -15.03 6.92 -1.47
N ASN A 40 -14.75 7.90 -2.35
CA ASN A 40 -14.12 9.17 -2.01
C ASN A 40 -15.08 10.32 -2.31
N GLY A 41 -15.89 10.69 -1.30
CA GLY A 41 -16.95 11.68 -1.46
C GLY A 41 -17.99 11.23 -2.50
N PRO A 42 -18.25 12.02 -3.57
CA PRO A 42 -19.21 11.65 -4.62
C PRO A 42 -18.67 10.65 -5.63
N VAL A 43 -17.38 10.27 -5.54
CA VAL A 43 -16.71 9.40 -6.50
C VAL A 43 -16.55 8.01 -5.91
N VAL A 44 -16.89 6.98 -6.69
CA VAL A 44 -16.55 5.58 -6.39
C VAL A 44 -15.38 5.18 -7.26
N LEU A 45 -14.29 4.73 -6.63
CA LEU A 45 -13.12 4.19 -7.31
C LEU A 45 -13.15 2.67 -7.20
N GLU A 46 -13.04 1.99 -8.33
CA GLU A 46 -12.93 0.54 -8.36
C GLU A 46 -11.48 0.13 -8.60
N LYS A 47 -10.97 -0.81 -7.79
CA LYS A 47 -9.66 -1.42 -8.01
C LYS A 47 -9.77 -2.50 -9.07
N VAL A 48 -9.39 -2.20 -10.31
CA VAL A 48 -9.49 -3.13 -11.44
C VAL A 48 -8.34 -4.13 -11.53
N THR A 49 -7.23 -3.90 -10.81
CA THR A 49 -6.04 -4.77 -10.86
C THR A 49 -5.48 -4.95 -9.46
N GLY A 50 -5.14 -6.20 -9.10
CA GLY A 50 -4.48 -6.53 -7.85
C GLY A 50 -2.99 -6.16 -7.86
N PRO A 51 -2.32 -6.24 -6.71
CA PRO A 51 -0.88 -6.01 -6.64
C PRO A 51 -0.12 -7.11 -7.40
N ALA A 52 1.00 -6.74 -8.03
CA ALA A 52 1.91 -7.66 -8.72
C ALA A 52 2.66 -8.59 -7.76
N LEU A 53 2.79 -8.19 -6.48
CA LEU A 53 3.39 -8.97 -5.41
C LEU A 53 2.43 -9.05 -4.22
N ALA A 54 2.33 -10.24 -3.63
CA ALA A 54 1.65 -10.41 -2.35
C ALA A 54 2.49 -9.80 -1.21
N PRO A 55 1.87 -9.37 -0.09
CA PRO A 55 2.60 -8.83 1.07
C PRO A 55 3.73 -9.74 1.57
N GLU A 56 3.50 -11.06 1.55
CA GLU A 56 4.43 -12.06 2.05
C GLU A 56 5.70 -12.16 1.18
N ALA A 57 5.61 -11.75 -0.09
CA ALA A 57 6.74 -11.75 -1.03
C ALA A 57 7.65 -10.53 -0.85
N LEU A 58 7.26 -9.52 -0.07
CA LEU A 58 8.05 -8.30 0.14
C LEU A 58 9.29 -8.51 1.01
N GLY A 59 9.31 -9.53 1.85
CA GLY A 59 10.35 -9.71 2.86
C GLY A 59 10.40 -8.53 3.85
N ARG A 60 11.61 -8.18 4.31
CA ARG A 60 11.83 -7.09 5.26
C ARG A 60 11.54 -5.72 4.62
N VAL A 61 10.82 -4.88 5.35
CA VAL A 61 10.59 -3.47 5.03
C VAL A 61 11.07 -2.65 6.24
N ASP A 62 11.88 -1.63 5.97
CA ASP A 62 12.49 -0.77 6.99
C ASP A 62 11.67 0.47 7.26
N ILE A 63 11.10 1.04 6.19
CA ILE A 63 10.41 2.32 6.22
C ILE A 63 9.14 2.18 5.39
N VAL A 64 8.03 2.67 5.94
CA VAL A 64 6.79 2.88 5.19
C VAL A 64 6.59 4.38 5.02
N LEU A 65 6.43 4.81 3.78
CA LEU A 65 6.19 6.19 3.40
C LEU A 65 4.70 6.33 3.08
N LEU A 66 3.99 7.10 3.91
CA LEU A 66 2.59 7.46 3.67
C LEU A 66 2.55 8.87 3.10
N SER A 67 2.00 9.03 1.90
CA SER A 67 1.91 10.33 1.22
C SER A 67 0.93 11.28 1.92
N HIS A 68 -0.16 10.73 2.45
CA HIS A 68 -1.16 11.43 3.25
C HIS A 68 -1.94 10.42 4.12
N ASP A 69 -2.61 10.90 5.17
CA ASP A 69 -3.58 10.09 5.91
C ASP A 69 -4.92 10.12 5.18
N HIS A 70 -5.15 9.16 4.29
CA HIS A 70 -6.51 8.85 3.85
C HIS A 70 -7.12 7.97 4.95
N HIS A 71 -7.82 8.61 5.90
CA HIS A 71 -8.68 7.90 6.84
C HIS A 71 -9.78 7.13 6.08
N ARG A 72 -9.49 5.88 5.72
CA ARG A 72 -10.30 4.67 5.96
C ARG A 72 -9.38 3.45 5.96
N ALA A 73 -8.45 3.42 6.92
CA ALA A 73 -7.97 2.15 7.44
C ALA A 73 -9.16 1.47 8.13
N SER A 74 -9.51 0.28 7.66
CA SER A 74 -10.50 -0.61 8.25
C SER A 74 -10.27 -0.78 9.77
N ARG A 75 -11.09 -0.11 10.59
CA ARG A 75 -11.33 -0.52 11.98
C ARG A 75 -12.70 -1.20 12.04
N LEU A 76 -12.70 -2.51 11.89
CA LEU A 76 -13.78 -3.33 12.43
C LEU A 76 -13.59 -3.37 13.96
N SER A 77 -14.15 -2.41 14.68
CA SER A 77 -14.45 -2.55 16.12
C SER A 77 -15.33 -1.41 16.61
N ASP A 78 -16.59 -1.40 16.18
CA ASP A 78 -17.67 -0.88 17.02
C ASP A 78 -18.55 -2.06 17.41
N ARG A 79 -18.10 -2.81 18.42
CA ARG A 79 -19.06 -3.42 19.33
C ARG A 79 -19.68 -2.28 20.14
N LEU A 80 -21.00 -2.17 20.10
CA LEU A 80 -21.95 -2.11 21.23
C LEU A 80 -23.28 -1.46 20.78
N PRO A 81 -24.43 -1.71 21.42
CA PRO A 81 -24.87 -2.87 22.21
C PRO A 81 -26.20 -3.45 21.65
N LEU A 82 -26.72 -4.48 22.34
CA LEU A 82 -28.08 -5.01 22.21
C LEU A 82 -29.15 -3.91 22.07
N LEU A 83 -30.04 -4.08 21.08
CA LEU A 83 -31.50 -3.95 21.18
C LEU A 83 -32.13 -4.80 20.07
#